data_AF-A0A4U7C5A7-F1
#
_entry.id   AF-A0A4U7C5A7-F1
#
_cell.length_a   1.000
_cell.length_b   1.000
_cell.length_c   1.000
_cell.angle_alpha   90.00
_cell.angle_beta   90.00
_cell.angle_gamma   90.00
#
_symmetry.space_group_name_H-M   'P 1'
#
loop_
_entity.id
_entity.type
_entity.pdbx_description
1 polymer ?
#
loop_
_entity_poly.entity_id
_entity_poly.type
_entity_poly.pdbx_seq_one_letter_code
_entity_poly.pdbx_strand_id
1 'polypeptide(L)'
;MSQSPSTQSLFEWLDDGYLKQLVVKLNALPSGDQFQREVVEDLERKLGIVGTERTYAEIEDAHGGLVGSVEGDANRLPWWLSEFEWTVNSEQTSALHLESSTLDEFEEYPRESTYIESIELTGATTFRDTLDALVSLESKLTGILDDDPATFAEESDVDPDAYSMPDQFFELPDASVATTNVAEEWVQRVISLCPPAEPTLTALLRVNVGIEWRHAQGALDTDEQQRLVTLEIVTTEQEDERTFNEKYYENLVKLLNTAAPFDLSIDISRDKDKLSPLQYLFYRSWAEGNERIHGGQRWLQAVKNQTSLDQGEQFRFARYAFRMPLRIDNDQPVFTHQSKYGTDSGARNQILQLLSEHGHTAEND
;
A
#
# COMPACT_ATOMS: atom_id res chain seq x y z
N MET A 1 -7.33 -1.95 -39.79
CA MET A 1 -7.98 -1.05 -38.83
C MET A 1 -8.01 -1.83 -37.52
N SER A 2 -6.89 -1.93 -36.81
CA SER A 2 -6.27 -0.92 -35.94
C SER A 2 -7.18 -0.53 -34.78
N GLN A 3 -6.97 -1.16 -33.63
CA GLN A 3 -7.07 -0.51 -32.34
C GLN A 3 -5.84 -0.92 -31.53
N SER A 4 -4.88 0.01 -31.45
CA SER A 4 -3.84 -0.02 -30.40
C SER A 4 -4.52 0.30 -29.07
N PRO A 5 -4.03 -0.18 -27.90
CA PRO A 5 -4.58 0.27 -26.63
C PRO A 5 -4.33 1.78 -26.50
N SER A 6 -5.42 2.55 -26.53
CA SER A 6 -5.44 4.01 -26.46
C SER A 6 -5.31 4.48 -25.00
N THR A 7 -4.87 5.73 -24.81
CA THR A 7 -4.96 6.46 -23.53
C THR A 7 -6.39 6.57 -23.01
N GLN A 8 -7.40 6.34 -23.85
CA GLN A 8 -8.82 6.30 -23.45
C GLN A 8 -9.07 5.32 -22.31
N SER A 9 -8.36 4.18 -22.27
CA SER A 9 -8.54 3.22 -21.17
C SER A 9 -8.05 3.73 -19.81
N LEU A 10 -7.26 4.80 -19.74
CA LEU A 10 -6.77 5.36 -18.47
C LEU A 10 -7.82 6.28 -17.84
N PHE A 11 -8.34 7.21 -18.63
CA PHE A 11 -9.31 8.20 -18.16
C PHE A 11 -10.72 7.63 -18.01
N GLU A 12 -11.06 6.56 -18.72
CA GLU A 12 -12.30 5.79 -18.47
C GLU A 12 -12.40 5.33 -17.00
N TRP A 13 -11.32 4.81 -16.42
CA TRP A 13 -11.31 4.43 -14.98
C TRP A 13 -11.42 5.62 -14.04
N LEU A 14 -11.21 6.83 -14.54
CA LEU A 14 -11.37 8.03 -13.77
C LEU A 14 -12.78 8.59 -13.90
N ASP A 15 -13.72 7.99 -14.61
CA ASP A 15 -15.10 8.49 -14.71
C ASP A 15 -15.84 8.47 -13.36
N ASP A 16 -16.85 9.34 -13.21
CA ASP A 16 -17.61 9.49 -11.95
C ASP A 16 -18.19 8.16 -11.48
N GLY A 17 -18.65 7.29 -12.39
CA GLY A 17 -19.20 5.98 -12.02
C GLY A 17 -18.20 5.09 -11.28
N TYR A 18 -16.95 5.02 -11.78
CA TYR A 18 -15.90 4.22 -11.14
C TYR A 18 -15.41 4.86 -9.84
N LEU A 19 -15.26 6.19 -9.80
CA LEU A 19 -14.90 6.90 -8.57
C LEU A 19 -15.94 6.74 -7.48
N LYS A 20 -17.23 6.84 -7.81
CA LYS A 20 -18.34 6.61 -6.86
C LYS A 20 -18.29 5.20 -6.28
N GLN A 21 -18.14 4.18 -7.14
CA GLN A 21 -18.00 2.80 -6.68
C GLN A 21 -16.78 2.61 -5.79
N LEU A 22 -15.64 3.23 -6.13
CA LEU A 22 -14.45 3.20 -5.30
C LEU A 22 -14.73 3.84 -3.92
N VAL A 23 -15.32 5.03 -3.89
CA VAL A 23 -15.65 5.74 -2.63
C VAL A 23 -16.53 4.87 -1.72
N VAL A 24 -17.53 4.16 -2.26
CA VAL A 24 -18.35 3.22 -1.47
C VAL A 24 -17.50 2.14 -0.80
N LYS A 25 -16.55 1.53 -1.53
CA LYS A 25 -15.63 0.53 -0.97
C LYS A 25 -14.75 1.13 0.12
N LEU A 26 -14.19 2.32 -0.11
CA LEU A 26 -13.25 2.95 0.81
C LEU A 26 -13.94 3.45 2.09
N ASN A 27 -15.17 3.93 2.00
CA ASN A 27 -15.93 4.46 3.14
C ASN A 27 -16.30 3.38 4.18
N ALA A 28 -16.30 2.10 3.79
CA ALA A 28 -16.54 0.98 4.70
C ALA A 28 -15.28 0.50 5.45
N LEU A 29 -14.09 1.00 5.09
CA LEU A 29 -12.84 0.58 5.72
C LEU A 29 -12.65 1.23 7.10
N PRO A 30 -12.04 0.51 8.06
CA PRO A 30 -11.56 1.12 9.29
C PRO A 30 -10.36 2.05 9.02
N SER A 31 -10.16 3.03 9.90
CA SER A 31 -8.86 3.73 9.96
C SER A 31 -7.77 2.83 10.52
N GLY A 32 -6.49 3.22 10.34
CA GLY A 32 -5.35 2.52 10.93
C GLY A 32 -5.42 2.45 12.46
N ASP A 33 -5.94 3.49 13.11
CA ASP A 33 -6.17 3.53 14.56
C ASP A 33 -7.31 2.60 15.00
N GLN A 34 -8.40 2.56 14.23
CA GLN A 34 -9.50 1.64 14.49
C GLN A 34 -9.04 0.19 14.36
N PHE A 35 -8.29 -0.12 13.29
CA PHE A 35 -7.68 -1.43 13.08
C PHE A 35 -6.75 -1.82 14.22
N GLN A 36 -5.83 -0.93 14.63
CA GLN A 36 -4.94 -1.20 15.77
C GLN A 36 -5.73 -1.55 17.02
N ARG A 37 -6.73 -0.74 17.36
CA ARG A 37 -7.55 -0.93 18.56
C ARG A 37 -8.28 -2.27 18.53
N GLU A 38 -8.96 -2.58 17.43
CA GLU A 38 -9.78 -3.80 17.32
C GLU A 38 -8.92 -5.07 17.26
N VAL A 39 -7.75 -5.03 16.62
CA VAL A 39 -6.76 -6.13 16.64
C VAL A 39 -6.26 -6.41 18.05
N VAL A 40 -5.89 -5.35 18.80
CA VAL A 40 -5.40 -5.49 20.18
C VAL A 40 -6.51 -6.03 21.07
N GLU A 41 -7.72 -5.47 20.98
CA GLU A 41 -8.88 -5.93 21.74
C GLU A 41 -9.20 -7.41 21.47
N ASP A 42 -9.08 -7.88 20.22
CA ASP A 42 -9.29 -9.29 19.90
C ASP A 42 -8.17 -10.18 20.44
N LEU A 43 -6.90 -9.78 20.33
CA LEU A 43 -5.77 -10.53 20.88
C LEU A 43 -5.88 -10.67 22.41
N GLU A 44 -6.12 -9.57 23.12
CA GLU A 44 -6.31 -9.58 24.57
C GLU A 44 -7.46 -10.50 24.99
N ARG A 45 -8.56 -10.51 24.22
CA ARG A 45 -9.70 -11.40 24.46
C ARG A 45 -9.34 -12.86 24.26
N LYS A 46 -8.56 -13.19 23.22
CA LYS A 46 -8.13 -14.57 22.92
C LYS A 46 -7.18 -15.11 23.98
N LEU A 47 -6.29 -14.26 24.48
CA LEU A 47 -5.35 -14.59 25.56
C LEU A 47 -5.97 -14.48 26.97
N GLY A 48 -7.20 -13.96 27.07
CA GLY A 48 -7.93 -13.82 28.33
C GLY A 48 -7.31 -12.80 29.29
N ILE A 49 -6.71 -11.73 28.77
CA ILE A 49 -6.00 -10.70 29.55
C ILE A 49 -6.96 -9.57 29.99
N VAL A 50 -8.09 -9.41 29.31
CA VAL A 50 -9.04 -8.31 29.54
C VAL A 50 -9.56 -8.28 30.98
N GLY A 51 -9.12 -7.28 31.75
CA GLY A 51 -9.61 -7.00 33.11
C GLY A 51 -9.15 -7.98 34.19
N THR A 52 -8.13 -8.80 33.91
CA THR A 52 -7.56 -9.76 34.86
C THR A 52 -6.04 -9.71 34.87
N GLU A 53 -5.44 -9.71 36.06
CA GLU A 53 -4.00 -9.95 36.23
C GLU A 53 -3.72 -11.43 35.92
N ARG A 54 -3.47 -11.76 34.65
CA ARG A 54 -3.02 -13.09 34.25
C ARG A 54 -1.50 -13.15 34.24
N THR A 55 -0.97 -14.17 34.91
CA THR A 55 0.44 -14.50 34.82
C THR A 55 0.77 -15.11 33.47
N TYR A 56 2.04 -15.05 33.10
CA TYR A 56 2.51 -15.73 31.91
C TYR A 56 2.35 -17.24 31.96
N ALA A 57 2.58 -17.85 33.12
CA ALA A 57 2.35 -19.28 33.33
C ALA A 57 0.90 -19.68 33.00
N GLU A 58 -0.08 -18.88 33.41
CA GLU A 58 -1.50 -19.14 33.12
C GLU A 58 -1.84 -19.02 31.63
N ILE A 59 -1.16 -18.14 30.89
CA ILE A 59 -1.37 -17.99 29.45
C ILE A 59 -0.70 -19.15 28.71
N GLU A 60 0.52 -19.55 29.10
CA GLU A 60 1.22 -20.73 28.56
C GLU A 60 0.44 -22.03 28.83
N ASP A 61 -0.09 -22.22 30.04
CA ASP A 61 -0.88 -23.40 30.39
C ASP A 61 -2.22 -23.47 29.63
N ALA A 62 -2.87 -22.32 29.43
CA ALA A 62 -4.19 -22.25 28.78
C ALA A 62 -4.10 -22.28 27.24
N HIS A 63 -3.03 -21.72 26.69
CA HIS A 63 -2.90 -21.46 25.26
C HIS A 63 -1.63 -22.05 24.66
N GLY A 64 -0.93 -22.94 25.38
CA GLY A 64 0.31 -23.60 24.96
C GLY A 64 1.47 -22.62 24.75
N GLY A 65 2.58 -23.13 24.20
CA GLY A 65 3.92 -22.52 24.27
C GLY A 65 3.96 -21.00 24.08
N LEU A 66 3.97 -20.29 25.21
CA LEU A 66 4.21 -18.86 25.30
C LEU A 66 5.57 -18.66 25.97
N VAL A 67 6.48 -18.14 25.15
CA VAL A 67 7.84 -17.70 25.47
C VAL A 67 8.87 -18.81 25.80
N GLY A 68 9.92 -18.90 24.99
CA GLY A 68 11.18 -19.58 25.33
C GLY A 68 11.23 -21.12 25.22
N SER A 69 10.27 -21.78 24.56
CA SER A 69 10.28 -23.25 24.41
C SER A 69 10.21 -23.75 22.97
N VAL A 70 10.88 -23.04 22.04
CA VAL A 70 11.24 -23.64 20.74
C VAL A 70 12.61 -24.30 20.86
N GLU A 71 12.65 -25.52 21.41
CA GLU A 71 13.79 -26.41 21.17
C GLU A 71 13.77 -26.84 19.68
N GLY A 72 14.38 -26.04 18.82
CA GLY A 72 14.55 -26.36 17.40
C GLY A 72 14.76 -25.13 16.52
N ASP A 73 15.99 -24.99 16.01
CA ASP A 73 16.47 -23.89 15.16
C ASP A 73 16.23 -22.47 15.71
N ALA A 74 17.20 -22.02 16.50
CA ALA A 74 17.40 -20.64 16.90
C ALA A 74 17.18 -19.65 15.73
N ASN A 75 16.25 -18.69 15.92
CA ASN A 75 16.39 -17.25 15.59
C ASN A 75 15.10 -16.52 15.17
N ARG A 76 13.87 -17.08 15.26
CA ARG A 76 12.65 -16.28 15.04
C ARG A 76 11.60 -16.52 16.10
N LEU A 77 11.37 -15.48 16.90
CA LEU A 77 10.21 -15.36 17.80
C LEU A 77 8.90 -15.45 16.96
N PRO A 78 7.82 -16.02 17.52
CA PRO A 78 6.50 -15.99 16.90
C PRO A 78 6.10 -14.57 16.49
N TRP A 79 5.45 -14.41 15.33
CA TRP A 79 5.08 -13.09 14.79
C TRP A 79 4.22 -12.30 15.78
N TRP A 80 3.30 -12.96 16.49
CA TRP A 80 2.38 -12.29 17.43
C TRP A 80 3.09 -11.81 18.70
N LEU A 81 4.32 -12.27 18.98
CA LEU A 81 5.18 -11.67 19.99
C LEU A 81 5.97 -10.49 19.41
N SER A 82 6.52 -10.63 18.20
CA SER A 82 7.38 -9.58 17.61
C SER A 82 6.63 -8.37 17.05
N GLU A 83 5.36 -8.54 16.67
CA GLU A 83 4.51 -7.47 16.11
C GLU A 83 3.82 -6.65 17.21
N PHE A 84 4.00 -7.00 18.49
CA PHE A 84 3.39 -6.30 19.61
C PHE A 84 4.45 -5.93 20.66
N GLU A 85 4.25 -4.80 21.31
CA GLU A 85 4.95 -4.41 22.52
C GLU A 85 4.12 -4.82 23.73
N TRP A 86 4.80 -5.35 24.75
CA TRP A 86 4.18 -5.94 25.92
C TRP A 86 4.61 -5.17 27.16
N THR A 87 3.65 -4.68 27.93
CA THR A 87 3.94 -4.10 29.25
C THR A 87 3.69 -5.15 30.31
N VAL A 88 4.72 -5.44 31.10
CA VAL A 88 4.70 -6.49 32.12
C VAL A 88 5.05 -5.95 33.49
N ASN A 89 4.44 -6.54 34.50
CA ASN A 89 4.69 -6.19 35.88
C ASN A 89 5.06 -7.45 36.66
N SER A 90 6.11 -7.36 37.48
CA SER A 90 6.55 -8.44 38.35
C SER A 90 6.63 -7.89 39.77
N GLU A 91 6.21 -8.68 40.77
CA GLU A 91 6.18 -8.25 42.18
C GLU A 91 7.52 -7.69 42.71
N GLN A 92 8.64 -7.97 42.01
CA GLN A 92 10.00 -7.60 42.41
C GLN A 92 10.60 -6.40 41.65
N THR A 93 9.94 -5.86 40.61
CA THR A 93 10.48 -4.78 39.75
C THR A 93 9.42 -3.81 39.25
N SER A 94 9.82 -2.60 38.83
CA SER A 94 8.94 -1.66 38.12
C SER A 94 8.45 -2.26 36.80
N ALA A 95 7.33 -1.74 36.27
CA ALA A 95 6.79 -2.13 34.97
C ALA A 95 7.87 -2.06 33.87
N LEU A 96 7.95 -3.12 33.06
CA LEU A 96 8.91 -3.25 31.98
C LEU A 96 8.17 -3.26 30.65
N HIS A 97 8.71 -2.54 29.68
CA HIS A 97 8.25 -2.52 28.30
C HIS A 97 9.13 -3.45 27.47
N LEU A 98 8.50 -4.47 26.88
CA LEU A 98 9.16 -5.51 26.09
C LEU A 98 8.79 -5.32 24.63
N GLU A 99 9.78 -4.94 23.84
CA GLU A 99 9.69 -4.81 22.39
C GLU A 99 10.36 -6.02 21.71
N SER A 100 10.17 -6.18 20.40
CA SER A 100 10.77 -7.27 19.62
C SER A 100 12.28 -7.52 19.87
N SER A 101 13.04 -6.47 20.20
CA SER A 101 14.49 -6.53 20.47
C SER A 101 14.87 -6.93 21.89
N THR A 102 13.95 -6.82 22.85
CA THR A 102 14.13 -7.13 24.27
C THR A 102 13.30 -8.33 24.73
N LEU A 103 12.59 -9.00 23.81
CA LEU A 103 11.84 -10.22 24.10
C LEU A 103 12.71 -11.37 24.64
N ASP A 104 14.03 -11.37 24.43
CA ASP A 104 14.93 -12.36 25.04
C ASP A 104 15.13 -12.11 26.55
N GLU A 105 15.01 -10.85 27.01
CA GLU A 105 15.06 -10.49 28.44
C GLU A 105 13.87 -11.10 29.21
N PHE A 106 12.88 -11.59 28.49
CA PHE A 106 11.73 -12.29 29.04
C PHE A 106 12.08 -13.57 29.79
N GLU A 107 13.09 -14.31 29.34
CA GLU A 107 13.54 -15.54 30.00
C GLU A 107 14.14 -15.28 31.40
N GLU A 108 14.47 -14.02 31.71
CA GLU A 108 15.07 -13.63 32.98
C GLU A 108 14.03 -13.44 34.11
N TYR A 109 12.73 -13.42 33.79
CA TYR A 109 11.65 -13.18 34.75
C TYR A 109 10.91 -14.45 35.19
N PRO A 110 10.47 -14.55 36.46
CA PRO A 110 9.69 -15.69 36.91
C PRO A 110 8.30 -15.70 36.26
N ARG A 111 8.01 -16.73 35.46
CA ARG A 111 6.74 -16.90 34.73
C ARG A 111 5.49 -16.90 35.62
N GLU A 112 5.63 -17.38 36.85
CA GLU A 112 4.56 -17.55 37.85
C GLU A 112 4.20 -16.26 38.60
N SER A 113 5.03 -15.21 38.52
CA SER A 113 4.86 -13.96 39.28
C SER A 113 4.98 -12.71 38.41
N THR A 114 4.91 -12.88 37.11
CA THR A 114 4.97 -11.79 36.11
C THR A 114 3.64 -11.77 35.38
N TYR A 115 2.98 -10.62 35.38
CA TYR A 115 1.64 -10.40 34.84
C TYR A 115 1.72 -9.48 33.61
N ILE A 116 0.81 -9.71 32.65
CA ILE A 116 0.64 -8.82 31.50
C ILE A 116 -0.28 -7.67 31.89
N GLU A 117 0.22 -6.44 31.78
CA GLU A 117 -0.55 -5.22 32.08
C GLU A 117 -1.26 -4.68 30.83
N SER A 118 -0.55 -4.63 29.69
CA SER A 118 -1.12 -4.19 28.41
C SER A 118 -0.34 -4.74 27.21
N ILE A 119 -1.01 -4.71 26.05
CA ILE A 119 -0.42 -5.05 24.75
C ILE A 119 -0.64 -3.86 23.81
N GLU A 120 0.39 -3.49 23.05
CA GLU A 120 0.30 -2.46 22.01
C GLU A 120 0.79 -3.01 20.67
N LEU A 121 0.05 -2.75 19.58
CA LEU A 121 0.46 -3.14 18.24
C LEU A 121 1.54 -2.17 17.72
N THR A 122 2.77 -2.65 17.63
CA THR A 122 3.92 -1.92 17.07
C THR A 122 4.27 -2.37 15.65
N GLY A 123 3.85 -3.58 15.30
CA GLY A 123 3.93 -4.18 13.98
C GLY A 123 2.85 -3.71 13.00
N ALA A 124 2.77 -4.38 11.84
CA ALA A 124 1.81 -4.09 10.78
C ALA A 124 1.75 -2.61 10.31
N THR A 125 2.83 -1.84 10.54
CA THR A 125 2.87 -0.39 10.32
C THR A 125 2.51 -0.01 8.90
N THR A 126 3.09 -0.69 7.91
CA THR A 126 2.80 -0.45 6.49
C THR A 126 1.34 -0.74 6.13
N PHE A 127 0.72 -1.72 6.80
CA PHE A 127 -0.69 -2.05 6.56
C PHE A 127 -1.62 -1.01 7.20
N ARG A 128 -1.29 -0.52 8.39
CA ARG A 128 -2.00 0.60 9.02
C ARG A 128 -1.90 1.88 8.19
N ASP A 129 -0.70 2.22 7.71
CA ASP A 129 -0.47 3.34 6.80
C ASP A 129 -1.28 3.20 5.50
N THR A 130 -1.54 1.97 5.07
CA THR A 130 -2.38 1.67 3.91
C THR A 130 -3.83 2.01 4.19
N LEU A 131 -4.38 1.59 5.34
CA LEU A 131 -5.74 1.95 5.75
C LEU A 131 -5.92 3.47 5.85
N ASP A 132 -4.98 4.16 6.50
CA ASP A 132 -5.04 5.63 6.62
C ASP A 132 -4.91 6.33 5.26
N ALA A 133 -4.11 5.77 4.35
CA ALA A 133 -4.01 6.27 2.97
C ALA A 133 -5.32 6.07 2.20
N LEU A 134 -6.00 4.93 2.36
CA LEU A 134 -7.29 4.64 1.74
C LEU A 134 -8.39 5.57 2.28
N VAL A 135 -8.45 5.79 3.59
CA VAL A 135 -9.37 6.75 4.23
C VAL A 135 -9.08 8.19 3.78
N SER A 136 -7.81 8.56 3.63
CA SER A 136 -7.44 9.89 3.12
C SER A 136 -7.86 10.09 1.66
N LEU A 137 -7.77 9.03 0.84
CA LEU A 137 -8.22 9.05 -0.55
C LEU A 137 -9.74 9.12 -0.66
N GLU A 138 -10.47 8.36 0.17
CA GLU A 138 -11.92 8.44 0.30
C GLU A 138 -12.35 9.88 0.55
N SER A 139 -11.85 10.49 1.62
CA SER A 139 -12.24 11.84 2.03
C SER A 139 -11.97 12.87 0.92
N LYS A 140 -10.85 12.72 0.21
CA LYS A 140 -10.51 13.60 -0.91
C LYS A 140 -11.46 13.40 -2.10
N LEU A 141 -11.78 12.15 -2.46
CA LEU A 141 -12.66 11.85 -3.59
C LEU A 141 -14.10 12.26 -3.31
N THR A 142 -14.61 12.01 -2.10
CA THR A 142 -15.94 12.46 -1.66
C THR A 142 -16.08 13.97 -1.74
N GLY A 143 -15.05 14.72 -1.32
CA GLY A 143 -15.05 16.18 -1.44
C GLY A 143 -15.08 16.69 -2.89
N ILE A 144 -14.59 15.92 -3.86
CA ILE A 144 -14.60 16.27 -5.29
C ILE A 144 -15.93 15.91 -5.96
N LEU A 145 -16.52 14.77 -5.58
CA LEU A 145 -17.77 14.29 -6.15
C LEU A 145 -19.00 15.07 -5.65
N ASP A 146 -18.86 15.84 -4.56
CA ASP A 146 -19.87 16.71 -3.95
C ASP A 146 -21.21 16.01 -3.69
N ASP A 147 -21.15 14.76 -3.24
CA ASP A 147 -22.31 13.91 -2.94
C ASP A 147 -21.95 12.90 -1.84
N ASP A 148 -22.96 12.40 -1.14
CA ASP A 148 -22.80 11.53 0.04
C ASP A 148 -22.46 10.10 -0.41
N PRO A 149 -21.39 9.47 0.14
CA PRO A 149 -21.08 8.06 -0.12
C PRO A 149 -22.26 7.11 0.06
N ALA A 150 -23.18 7.41 0.99
CA ALA A 150 -24.39 6.62 1.20
C ALA A 150 -25.33 6.64 -0.02
N THR A 151 -25.43 7.78 -0.72
CA THR A 151 -26.20 7.89 -1.96
C THR A 151 -25.63 6.98 -3.05
N PHE A 152 -24.29 6.92 -3.16
CA PHE A 152 -23.64 6.05 -4.14
C PHE A 152 -23.84 4.57 -3.85
N ALA A 153 -23.87 4.19 -2.56
CA ALA A 153 -24.08 2.80 -2.15
C ALA A 153 -25.46 2.29 -2.61
N GLU A 154 -26.51 3.11 -2.50
CA GLU A 154 -27.87 2.76 -2.98
C GLU A 154 -27.94 2.56 -4.50
N GLU A 155 -27.08 3.25 -5.25
CA GLU A 155 -27.03 3.22 -6.72
C GLU A 155 -26.03 2.19 -7.28
N SER A 156 -25.25 1.53 -6.41
CA SER A 156 -24.17 0.63 -6.81
C SER A 156 -24.44 -0.83 -6.43
N ASP A 157 -23.87 -1.76 -7.18
CA ASP A 157 -23.85 -3.20 -6.83
C ASP A 157 -22.73 -3.55 -5.81
N VAL A 158 -22.10 -2.54 -5.19
CA VAL A 158 -21.03 -2.76 -4.21
C VAL A 158 -21.64 -3.09 -2.86
N ASP A 159 -21.25 -4.22 -2.28
CA ASP A 159 -21.56 -4.57 -0.90
C ASP A 159 -20.52 -3.91 0.04
N PRO A 160 -20.88 -2.85 0.79
CA PRO A 160 -19.96 -2.19 1.71
C PRO A 160 -19.56 -3.09 2.88
N ASP A 161 -20.44 -4.01 3.32
CA ASP A 161 -20.16 -4.89 4.45
C ASP A 161 -19.03 -5.88 4.15
N ALA A 162 -18.73 -6.11 2.87
CA ALA A 162 -17.59 -6.92 2.45
C ALA A 162 -16.21 -6.31 2.81
N TYR A 163 -16.16 -5.00 3.08
CA TYR A 163 -14.96 -4.23 3.43
C TYR A 163 -14.91 -3.83 4.92
N SER A 164 -16.00 -4.04 5.66
CA SER A 164 -16.03 -3.85 7.11
C SER A 164 -15.06 -4.81 7.80
N MET A 165 -14.42 -4.34 8.87
CA MET A 165 -13.48 -5.15 9.66
C MET A 165 -14.20 -6.35 10.30
N PRO A 166 -13.59 -7.55 10.29
CA PRO A 166 -14.20 -8.72 10.93
C PRO A 166 -14.18 -8.63 12.46
N ASP A 167 -15.25 -9.09 13.11
CA ASP A 167 -15.39 -9.13 14.57
C ASP A 167 -14.30 -9.97 15.28
N GLN A 168 -13.71 -10.93 14.57
CA GLN A 168 -12.67 -11.82 15.08
C GLN A 168 -11.52 -11.87 14.08
N PHE A 169 -10.37 -11.38 14.51
CA PHE A 169 -9.16 -11.33 13.70
C PHE A 169 -8.30 -12.58 13.90
N PHE A 170 -8.25 -13.08 15.15
CA PHE A 170 -7.39 -14.19 15.53
C PHE A 170 -8.14 -15.44 15.98
N GLU A 171 -7.50 -16.58 15.79
CA GLU A 171 -7.87 -17.88 16.34
C GLU A 171 -6.68 -18.55 17.04
N LEU A 172 -6.98 -19.60 17.80
CA LEU A 172 -6.00 -20.35 18.58
C LEU A 172 -5.99 -21.85 18.19
N PRO A 173 -5.57 -22.21 16.97
CA PRO A 173 -5.36 -23.60 16.59
C PRO A 173 -4.14 -24.16 17.32
N ASP A 174 -4.31 -25.33 17.96
CA ASP A 174 -3.23 -26.07 18.63
C ASP A 174 -2.31 -25.20 19.48
N ALA A 175 -2.89 -24.22 20.20
CA ALA A 175 -2.17 -23.39 21.15
C ALA A 175 -1.15 -22.40 20.49
N SER A 176 -1.47 -21.88 19.29
CA SER A 176 -0.74 -20.79 18.63
C SER A 176 -1.71 -19.71 18.14
N VAL A 177 -1.32 -18.43 18.17
CA VAL A 177 -2.09 -17.35 17.54
C VAL A 177 -1.94 -17.44 16.03
N ALA A 178 -3.06 -17.49 15.32
CA ALA A 178 -3.14 -17.45 13.86
C ALA A 178 -4.23 -16.47 13.42
N THR A 179 -4.09 -15.90 12.22
CA THR A 179 -5.15 -15.09 11.64
C THR A 179 -6.30 -15.98 11.15
N THR A 180 -7.56 -15.57 11.37
CA THR A 180 -8.71 -16.34 10.89
C THR A 180 -8.83 -16.27 9.36
N ASN A 181 -9.47 -17.28 8.74
CA ASN A 181 -9.76 -17.24 7.30
C ASN A 181 -10.57 -16.00 6.88
N VAL A 182 -11.49 -15.52 7.74
CA VAL A 182 -12.31 -14.34 7.46
C VAL A 182 -11.44 -13.07 7.45
N ALA A 183 -10.50 -12.97 8.39
CA ALA A 183 -9.54 -11.87 8.43
C ALA A 183 -8.54 -11.93 7.28
N GLU A 184 -8.08 -13.11 6.88
CA GLU A 184 -7.27 -13.29 5.67
C GLU A 184 -8.04 -12.79 4.43
N GLU A 185 -9.29 -13.23 4.22
CA GLU A 185 -10.12 -12.77 3.09
C GLU A 185 -10.32 -11.25 3.11
N TRP A 186 -10.57 -10.67 4.27
CA TRP A 186 -10.71 -9.23 4.42
C TRP A 186 -9.41 -8.48 4.08
N VAL A 187 -8.26 -8.93 4.59
CA VAL A 187 -6.95 -8.35 4.25
C VAL A 187 -6.69 -8.44 2.74
N GLN A 188 -7.01 -9.57 2.10
CA GLN A 188 -6.87 -9.71 0.65
C GLN A 188 -7.78 -8.74 -0.12
N ARG A 189 -9.00 -8.48 0.36
CA ARG A 189 -9.87 -7.43 -0.21
C ARG A 189 -9.26 -6.05 -0.06
N VAL A 190 -8.72 -5.69 1.11
CA VAL A 190 -8.03 -4.41 1.31
C VAL A 190 -6.83 -4.28 0.36
N ILE A 191 -6.01 -5.32 0.24
CA ILE A 191 -4.87 -5.34 -0.69
C ILE A 191 -5.34 -5.22 -2.15
N SER A 192 -6.49 -5.79 -2.50
CA SER A 192 -7.07 -5.67 -3.84
C SER A 192 -7.52 -4.24 -4.19
N LEU A 193 -7.69 -3.37 -3.19
CA LEU A 193 -7.95 -1.93 -3.39
C LEU A 193 -6.67 -1.17 -3.74
N CYS A 194 -5.49 -1.75 -3.59
CA CYS A 194 -4.21 -1.09 -3.88
C CYS A 194 -3.83 -1.23 -5.37
N PRO A 195 -3.06 -0.29 -5.95
CA PRO A 195 -2.48 -0.49 -7.27
C PRO A 195 -1.53 -1.71 -7.31
N PRO A 196 -1.50 -2.48 -8.41
CA PRO A 196 -2.26 -2.30 -9.65
C PRO A 196 -3.65 -2.96 -9.65
N ALA A 197 -4.07 -3.61 -8.57
CA ALA A 197 -5.27 -4.44 -8.55
C ALA A 197 -6.56 -3.62 -8.72
N GLU A 198 -6.63 -2.43 -8.11
CA GLU A 198 -7.73 -1.49 -8.32
C GLU A 198 -7.43 -0.53 -9.48
N PRO A 199 -8.13 -0.64 -10.62
CA PRO A 199 -7.84 0.14 -11.81
C PRO A 199 -8.00 1.65 -11.61
N THR A 200 -8.95 2.06 -10.77
CA THR A 200 -9.25 3.47 -10.48
C THR A 200 -8.09 4.15 -9.78
N LEU A 201 -7.56 3.55 -8.71
CA LEU A 201 -6.39 4.07 -8.00
C LEU A 201 -5.11 3.96 -8.85
N THR A 202 -5.00 2.91 -9.66
CA THR A 202 -3.91 2.78 -10.64
C THR A 202 -3.94 3.91 -11.66
N ALA A 203 -5.13 4.31 -12.11
CA ALA A 203 -5.31 5.39 -13.04
C ALA A 203 -4.93 6.74 -12.41
N LEU A 204 -5.41 7.02 -11.19
CA LEU A 204 -5.06 8.21 -10.41
C LEU A 204 -3.55 8.33 -10.20
N LEU A 205 -2.87 7.22 -9.95
CA LEU A 205 -1.42 7.18 -9.81
C LEU A 205 -0.72 7.52 -11.13
N ARG A 206 -1.22 6.99 -12.25
CA ARG A 206 -0.62 7.15 -13.58
C ARG A 206 -0.85 8.50 -14.22
N VAL A 207 -1.87 9.25 -13.82
CA VAL A 207 -2.08 10.64 -14.28
C VAL A 207 -1.24 11.66 -13.50
N ASN A 208 -0.64 11.24 -12.38
CA ASN A 208 0.23 12.05 -11.52
C ASN A 208 1.67 12.11 -12.08
N VAL A 209 1.80 12.59 -13.32
CA VAL A 209 3.03 12.46 -14.13
C VAL A 209 4.02 13.61 -13.96
N GLY A 210 3.65 14.71 -13.32
CA GLY A 210 4.56 15.82 -13.01
C GLY A 210 5.04 16.65 -14.20
N ILE A 211 4.38 16.54 -15.37
CA ILE A 211 4.70 17.39 -16.53
C ILE A 211 4.02 18.76 -16.40
N GLU A 212 4.65 19.81 -16.94
CA GLU A 212 4.04 21.16 -17.01
C GLU A 212 2.72 21.13 -17.80
N TRP A 213 1.74 21.90 -17.34
CA TRP A 213 0.36 21.87 -17.80
C TRP A 213 0.25 22.24 -19.27
N ARG A 214 0.98 23.25 -19.73
CA ARG A 214 1.07 23.63 -21.15
C ARG A 214 1.50 22.48 -22.06
N HIS A 215 2.29 21.53 -21.55
CA HIS A 215 2.73 20.37 -22.32
C HIS A 215 1.70 19.23 -22.24
N ALA A 216 1.05 19.06 -21.09
CA ALA A 216 -0.06 18.12 -20.93
C ALA A 216 -1.23 18.45 -21.87
N GLN A 217 -1.60 19.73 -21.99
CA GLN A 217 -2.67 20.19 -22.89
C GLN A 217 -2.41 19.85 -24.37
N GLY A 218 -1.15 19.71 -24.77
CA GLY A 218 -0.78 19.27 -26.13
C GLY A 218 -0.85 17.76 -26.35
N ALA A 219 -0.98 16.98 -25.27
CA ALA A 219 -1.01 15.52 -25.29
C ALA A 219 -2.39 14.92 -24.94
N LEU A 220 -3.25 15.70 -24.27
CA LEU A 220 -4.57 15.31 -23.79
C LEU A 220 -5.68 15.99 -24.60
N ASP A 221 -6.82 15.33 -24.75
CA ASP A 221 -8.03 15.99 -25.27
C ASP A 221 -8.72 16.88 -24.21
N THR A 222 -9.76 17.60 -24.62
CA THR A 222 -10.46 18.56 -23.74
C THR A 222 -11.12 17.88 -22.54
N ASP A 223 -11.66 16.68 -22.73
CA ASP A 223 -12.40 15.97 -21.67
C ASP A 223 -11.40 15.42 -20.64
N GLU A 224 -10.28 14.85 -21.10
CA GLU A 224 -9.16 14.42 -20.27
C GLU A 224 -8.57 15.60 -19.47
N GLN A 225 -8.41 16.77 -20.10
CA GLN A 225 -7.93 17.98 -19.44
C GLN A 225 -8.89 18.43 -18.34
N GLN A 226 -10.18 18.52 -18.66
CA GLN A 226 -11.21 18.88 -17.68
C GLN A 226 -11.22 17.89 -16.51
N ARG A 227 -10.99 16.59 -16.78
CA ARG A 227 -10.96 15.58 -15.73
C ARG A 227 -9.81 15.79 -14.75
N LEU A 228 -8.61 16.15 -15.23
CA LEU A 228 -7.48 16.47 -14.34
C LEU A 228 -7.74 17.70 -13.47
N VAL A 229 -8.46 18.70 -14.00
CA VAL A 229 -8.86 19.89 -13.24
C VAL A 229 -9.91 19.53 -12.18
N THR A 230 -10.96 18.77 -12.55
CA THR A 230 -12.00 18.31 -11.61
C THR A 230 -11.42 17.47 -10.49
N LEU A 231 -10.46 16.60 -10.80
CA LEU A 231 -9.78 15.79 -9.78
C LEU A 231 -8.76 16.58 -8.96
N GLU A 232 -8.58 17.88 -9.23
CA GLU A 232 -7.57 18.73 -8.60
C GLU A 232 -6.13 18.20 -8.78
N ILE A 233 -5.86 17.45 -9.85
CA ILE A 233 -4.50 17.06 -10.24
C ILE A 233 -3.73 18.27 -10.77
N VAL A 234 -4.46 19.21 -11.35
CA VAL A 234 -4.02 20.54 -11.75
C VAL A 234 -4.93 21.53 -11.04
N THR A 235 -4.38 22.37 -10.16
CA THR A 235 -5.19 23.26 -9.31
C THR A 235 -5.36 24.64 -9.92
N THR A 236 -4.37 25.07 -10.69
CA THR A 236 -4.42 26.32 -11.44
C THR A 236 -4.20 26.02 -12.91
N GLU A 237 -4.97 26.66 -13.80
CA GLU A 237 -4.76 26.55 -15.24
C GLU A 237 -3.56 27.38 -15.73
N GLN A 238 -2.59 27.66 -14.83
CA GLN A 238 -1.35 28.34 -15.18
C GLN A 238 -0.47 27.40 -16.01
N GLU A 239 0.24 27.97 -16.99
CA GLU A 239 1.02 27.16 -17.96
C GLU A 239 2.16 26.35 -17.31
N ASP A 240 2.71 26.85 -16.21
CA ASP A 240 3.83 26.27 -15.45
C ASP A 240 3.40 25.36 -14.30
N GLU A 241 2.10 25.29 -14.00
CA GLU A 241 1.53 24.30 -13.07
C GLU A 241 1.89 22.89 -13.56
N ARG A 242 2.13 21.96 -12.64
CA ARG A 242 2.41 20.57 -13.02
C ARG A 242 1.19 19.70 -12.81
N THR A 243 1.04 18.68 -13.65
CA THR A 243 0.09 17.57 -13.51
C THR A 243 0.48 16.68 -12.34
N PHE A 244 0.40 17.23 -11.14
CA PHE A 244 0.87 16.60 -9.93
C PHE A 244 0.06 17.04 -8.73
N ASN A 245 -0.47 16.07 -7.99
CA ASN A 245 -1.10 16.30 -6.71
C ASN A 245 -0.40 15.47 -5.66
N GLU A 246 0.29 16.16 -4.75
CA GLU A 246 1.10 15.56 -3.70
C GLU A 246 0.27 14.66 -2.78
N LYS A 247 -0.96 15.06 -2.42
CA LYS A 247 -1.84 14.26 -1.55
C LYS A 247 -2.22 12.93 -2.20
N TYR A 248 -2.51 12.91 -3.50
CA TYR A 248 -2.73 11.65 -4.20
C TYR A 248 -1.44 10.83 -4.26
N TYR A 249 -0.33 11.46 -4.64
CA TYR A 249 0.94 10.77 -4.81
C TYR A 249 1.40 10.09 -3.52
N GLU A 250 1.43 10.80 -2.40
CA GLU A 250 1.86 10.28 -1.10
C GLU A 250 1.03 9.07 -0.67
N ASN A 251 -0.30 9.17 -0.75
CA ASN A 251 -1.20 8.09 -0.37
C ASN A 251 -1.07 6.89 -1.32
N LEU A 252 -1.05 7.11 -2.64
CA LEU A 252 -0.92 6.02 -3.62
C LEU A 252 0.44 5.32 -3.55
N VAL A 253 1.51 6.04 -3.21
CA VAL A 253 2.83 5.43 -2.96
C VAL A 253 2.84 4.62 -1.67
N LYS A 254 2.12 5.03 -0.61
CA LYS A 254 1.91 4.18 0.57
C LYS A 254 1.22 2.87 0.18
N LEU A 255 0.17 2.93 -0.64
CA LEU A 255 -0.52 1.72 -1.14
C LEU A 255 0.40 0.79 -1.94
N LEU A 256 1.34 1.35 -2.73
CA LEU A 256 2.33 0.51 -3.41
C LEU A 256 3.32 -0.15 -2.46
N ASN A 257 3.53 0.39 -1.25
CA ASN A 257 4.45 -0.16 -0.25
C ASN A 257 3.76 -1.08 0.76
N THR A 258 2.46 -1.35 0.61
CA THR A 258 1.72 -2.23 1.52
C THR A 258 2.37 -3.60 1.61
N ALA A 259 2.56 -4.07 2.83
CA ALA A 259 2.85 -5.45 3.18
C ALA A 259 1.64 -6.05 3.90
N ALA A 260 1.43 -7.35 3.72
CA ALA A 260 0.43 -8.09 4.49
C ALA A 260 0.85 -8.10 5.98
N PRO A 261 -0.09 -7.91 6.92
CA PRO A 261 0.21 -7.95 8.35
C PRO A 261 0.31 -9.40 8.87
N PHE A 262 0.95 -9.58 10.02
CA PHE A 262 0.96 -10.83 10.80
C PHE A 262 1.56 -12.03 10.04
N ASP A 263 0.90 -13.19 10.10
CA ASP A 263 1.27 -14.42 9.39
C ASP A 263 0.83 -14.45 7.91
N LEU A 264 0.18 -13.39 7.43
CA LEU A 264 -0.29 -13.30 6.06
C LEU A 264 0.84 -12.94 5.10
N SER A 265 0.68 -13.30 3.83
CA SER A 265 1.65 -12.96 2.79
C SER A 265 0.98 -12.58 1.48
N ILE A 266 1.66 -11.73 0.71
CA ILE A 266 1.29 -11.44 -0.67
C ILE A 266 2.09 -12.41 -1.54
N ASP A 267 1.41 -13.36 -2.18
CA ASP A 267 2.07 -14.39 -2.97
C ASP A 267 2.71 -13.78 -4.22
N ILE A 268 4.04 -13.73 -4.23
CA ILE A 268 4.84 -13.39 -5.40
C ILE A 268 6.01 -14.35 -5.46
N SER A 269 6.16 -15.00 -6.62
CA SER A 269 7.27 -15.90 -6.90
C SER A 269 8.61 -15.21 -6.60
N ARG A 270 9.31 -15.73 -5.57
CA ARG A 270 10.56 -15.21 -4.99
C ARG A 270 11.64 -14.90 -6.04
N ASP A 271 12.14 -13.66 -6.01
CA ASP A 271 13.56 -13.26 -6.23
C ASP A 271 13.73 -11.73 -6.36
N LYS A 272 12.92 -10.92 -5.67
CA LYS A 272 12.91 -9.46 -5.89
C LYS A 272 12.96 -8.69 -4.57
N ASP A 273 14.17 -8.52 -4.05
CA ASP A 273 14.48 -7.90 -2.76
C ASP A 273 14.42 -6.36 -2.76
N LYS A 274 14.34 -5.71 -3.94
CA LYS A 274 14.41 -4.25 -4.06
C LYS A 274 13.06 -3.57 -4.29
N LEU A 275 12.01 -4.33 -4.59
CA LEU A 275 10.67 -3.83 -4.79
C LEU A 275 9.74 -4.47 -3.77
N SER A 276 8.78 -3.69 -3.27
CA SER A 276 7.66 -4.27 -2.55
C SER A 276 6.85 -5.20 -3.49
N PRO A 277 6.03 -6.10 -2.92
CA PRO A 277 5.16 -6.95 -3.69
C PRO A 277 4.28 -6.20 -4.71
N LEU A 278 3.61 -5.14 -4.26
CA LEU A 278 2.70 -4.38 -5.11
C LEU A 278 3.43 -3.48 -6.12
N GLN A 279 4.61 -2.95 -5.79
CA GLN A 279 5.46 -2.27 -6.79
C GLN A 279 5.83 -3.23 -7.92
N TYR A 280 6.25 -4.45 -7.57
CA TYR A 280 6.59 -5.45 -8.58
C TYR A 280 5.40 -5.76 -9.49
N LEU A 281 4.24 -6.05 -8.90
CA LEU A 281 3.01 -6.31 -9.65
C LEU A 281 2.63 -5.10 -10.51
N PHE A 282 2.77 -3.88 -10.02
CA PHE A 282 2.45 -2.67 -10.79
C PHE A 282 3.24 -2.58 -12.11
N TYR A 283 4.56 -2.72 -12.04
CA TYR A 283 5.39 -2.67 -13.25
C TYR A 283 5.18 -3.88 -14.15
N ARG A 284 4.97 -5.07 -13.56
CA ARG A 284 4.72 -6.30 -14.31
C ARG A 284 3.40 -6.22 -15.07
N SER A 285 2.30 -5.87 -14.39
CA SER A 285 0.98 -5.72 -15.01
C SER A 285 0.99 -4.65 -16.10
N TRP A 286 1.72 -3.54 -15.89
CA TRP A 286 1.92 -2.55 -16.95
C TRP A 286 2.67 -3.16 -18.15
N ALA A 287 3.78 -3.87 -17.92
CA ALA A 287 4.60 -4.42 -18.98
C ALA A 287 3.89 -5.51 -19.79
N GLU A 288 3.13 -6.39 -19.13
CA GLU A 288 2.32 -7.45 -19.74
C GLU A 288 1.12 -6.87 -20.51
N GLY A 289 0.49 -5.81 -19.99
CA GLY A 289 -0.72 -5.22 -20.55
C GLY A 289 -0.46 -4.19 -21.67
N ASN A 290 0.78 -3.78 -21.93
CA ASN A 290 1.09 -2.73 -22.89
C ASN A 290 2.03 -3.21 -24.01
N GLU A 291 1.66 -2.92 -25.26
CA GLU A 291 2.56 -3.05 -26.39
C GLU A 291 3.73 -2.07 -26.28
N ARG A 292 4.86 -2.42 -26.90
CA ARG A 292 6.04 -1.56 -26.95
C ARG A 292 5.70 -0.20 -27.56
N ILE A 293 5.91 0.87 -26.79
CA ILE A 293 5.59 2.23 -27.21
C ILE A 293 6.74 2.78 -28.07
N HIS A 294 6.47 3.07 -29.35
CA HIS A 294 7.47 3.60 -30.27
C HIS A 294 8.01 4.97 -29.81
N GLY A 295 9.30 5.05 -29.52
CA GLY A 295 9.96 6.22 -28.93
C GLY A 295 10.01 6.25 -27.39
N GLY A 296 9.30 5.34 -26.71
CA GLY A 296 9.33 5.20 -25.24
C GLY A 296 10.70 4.74 -24.69
N GLN A 297 11.44 3.96 -25.47
CA GLN A 297 12.81 3.51 -25.18
C GLN A 297 13.76 4.63 -24.74
N ARG A 298 13.69 5.78 -25.43
CA ARG A 298 14.52 6.93 -25.10
C ARG A 298 14.29 7.38 -23.66
N TRP A 299 13.05 7.32 -23.18
CA TRP A 299 12.71 7.74 -21.82
C TRP A 299 13.14 6.72 -20.78
N LEU A 300 13.05 5.42 -21.08
CA LEU A 300 13.65 4.37 -20.24
C LEU A 300 15.17 4.53 -20.15
N GLN A 301 15.82 4.91 -21.26
CA GLN A 301 17.24 5.23 -21.28
C GLN A 301 17.56 6.50 -20.47
N ALA A 302 16.72 7.53 -20.55
CA ALA A 302 16.86 8.74 -19.74
C ALA A 302 16.74 8.45 -18.24
N VAL A 303 15.81 7.56 -17.83
CA VAL A 303 15.68 7.07 -16.45
C VAL A 303 16.95 6.32 -16.02
N LYS A 304 17.42 5.37 -16.86
CA LYS A 304 18.66 4.61 -16.63
C LYS A 304 19.87 5.52 -16.41
N ASN A 305 19.98 6.58 -17.23
CA ASN A 305 21.09 7.52 -17.22
C ASN A 305 20.88 8.73 -16.30
N GLN A 306 19.73 8.83 -15.61
CA GLN A 306 19.32 9.97 -14.79
C GLN A 306 19.45 11.32 -15.53
N THR A 307 19.02 11.35 -16.78
CA THR A 307 19.14 12.52 -17.65
C THR A 307 18.10 13.57 -17.27
N SER A 308 18.54 14.81 -17.04
CA SER A 308 17.64 15.96 -16.88
C SER A 308 17.09 16.40 -18.22
N LEU A 309 15.80 16.72 -18.26
CA LEU A 309 15.07 17.14 -19.44
C LEU A 309 15.02 18.66 -19.52
N ASP A 310 15.44 19.22 -20.65
CA ASP A 310 15.15 20.62 -20.96
C ASP A 310 13.66 20.83 -21.31
N GLN A 311 13.23 22.09 -21.48
CA GLN A 311 11.83 22.41 -21.83
C GLN A 311 11.37 21.73 -23.14
N GLY A 312 12.26 21.65 -24.14
CA GLY A 312 11.94 20.98 -25.41
C GLY A 312 11.79 19.47 -25.26
N GLU A 313 12.53 18.86 -24.34
CA GLU A 313 12.44 17.44 -23.99
C GLU A 313 11.20 17.13 -23.15
N GLN A 314 10.82 17.98 -22.20
CA GLN A 314 9.57 17.80 -21.43
C GLN A 314 8.34 17.80 -22.34
N PHE A 315 8.28 18.73 -23.31
CA PHE A 315 7.25 18.73 -24.33
C PHE A 315 7.20 17.41 -25.13
N ARG A 316 8.35 16.83 -25.46
CA ARG A 316 8.41 15.54 -26.17
C ARG A 316 7.99 14.38 -25.26
N PHE A 317 8.36 14.42 -23.99
CA PHE A 317 8.01 13.41 -22.99
C PHE A 317 6.51 13.38 -22.72
N ALA A 318 5.83 14.54 -22.74
CA ALA A 318 4.39 14.64 -22.50
C ALA A 318 3.54 13.67 -23.34
N ARG A 319 3.96 13.37 -24.58
CA ARG A 319 3.31 12.41 -25.48
C ARG A 319 3.34 10.95 -24.98
N TYR A 320 4.19 10.67 -24.01
CA TYR A 320 4.47 9.34 -23.47
C TYR A 320 4.12 9.23 -21.99
N ALA A 321 4.12 10.34 -21.26
CA ALA A 321 3.98 10.41 -19.81
C ALA A 321 2.80 9.58 -19.28
N PHE A 322 1.61 9.78 -19.84
CA PHE A 322 0.38 9.07 -19.42
C PHE A 322 0.34 7.59 -19.85
N ARG A 323 1.23 7.16 -20.75
CA ARG A 323 1.27 5.79 -21.30
C ARG A 323 2.33 4.92 -20.66
N MET A 324 3.35 5.54 -20.07
CA MET A 324 4.49 4.87 -19.45
C MET A 324 4.34 4.88 -17.92
N PRO A 325 5.00 3.96 -17.18
CA PRO A 325 4.96 3.95 -15.72
C PRO A 325 6.06 4.89 -15.19
N LEU A 326 6.10 6.11 -15.75
CA LEU A 326 7.11 7.14 -15.53
C LEU A 326 6.45 8.46 -15.17
N ARG A 327 7.15 9.27 -14.38
CA ARG A 327 6.81 10.66 -14.07
C ARG A 327 8.03 11.56 -14.18
N ILE A 328 7.84 12.87 -14.14
CA ILE A 328 8.91 13.84 -13.97
C ILE A 328 9.06 14.17 -12.48
N ASP A 329 10.29 14.12 -12.00
CA ASP A 329 10.72 14.61 -10.69
C ASP A 329 11.94 15.51 -10.87
N ASN A 330 11.83 16.80 -10.53
CA ASN A 330 12.93 17.77 -10.67
C ASN A 330 13.59 17.71 -12.06
N ASP A 331 12.75 17.80 -13.10
CA ASP A 331 13.10 17.73 -14.52
C ASP A 331 13.72 16.40 -14.97
N GLN A 332 13.72 15.35 -14.15
CA GLN A 332 14.22 14.02 -14.52
C GLN A 332 13.05 13.04 -14.67
N PRO A 333 13.06 12.19 -15.72
CA PRO A 333 12.12 11.09 -15.78
C PRO A 333 12.54 10.03 -14.74
N VAL A 334 11.59 9.63 -13.91
CA VAL A 334 11.75 8.61 -12.88
C VAL A 334 10.60 7.61 -12.97
N PHE A 335 10.77 6.41 -12.42
CA PHE A 335 9.67 5.48 -12.27
C PHE A 335 8.61 6.04 -11.30
N THR A 336 7.34 5.74 -11.54
CA THR A 336 6.21 6.38 -10.82
C THR A 336 6.38 6.48 -9.31
N HIS A 337 6.79 5.42 -8.59
CA HIS A 337 6.94 5.47 -7.12
C HIS A 337 8.27 6.06 -6.63
N GLN A 338 9.22 6.34 -7.53
CA GLN A 338 10.57 6.73 -7.17
C GLN A 338 10.69 8.24 -7.05
N SER A 339 11.50 8.70 -6.10
CA SER A 339 11.98 10.09 -6.05
C SER A 339 13.45 10.19 -6.44
N LYS A 340 13.85 11.38 -6.91
CA LYS A 340 15.25 11.70 -7.24
C LYS A 340 16.19 11.56 -6.03
N TYR A 341 15.69 11.81 -4.82
CA TYR A 341 16.48 11.81 -3.58
C TYR A 341 16.42 10.49 -2.80
N GLY A 342 15.57 9.54 -3.22
CA GLY A 342 15.26 8.33 -2.44
C GLY A 342 15.46 7.00 -3.16
N THR A 343 16.18 6.96 -4.29
CA THR A 343 16.32 5.71 -5.05
C THR A 343 17.54 4.88 -4.67
N ASP A 344 17.29 3.65 -4.22
CA ASP A 344 18.23 2.55 -4.37
C ASP A 344 18.38 2.25 -5.86
N SER A 345 19.60 2.36 -6.38
CA SER A 345 19.94 1.96 -7.75
C SER A 345 19.48 0.53 -8.09
N GLY A 346 19.38 -0.34 -7.07
CA GLY A 346 18.83 -1.69 -7.17
C GLY A 346 17.37 -1.72 -7.64
N ALA A 347 16.48 -0.95 -7.02
CA ALA A 347 15.07 -0.91 -7.39
C ALA A 347 14.86 -0.46 -8.84
N ARG A 348 15.54 0.61 -9.25
CA ARG A 348 15.51 1.09 -10.65
C ARG A 348 15.98 0.02 -11.63
N ASN A 349 17.10 -0.64 -11.35
CA ASN A 349 17.65 -1.67 -12.23
C ASN A 349 16.72 -2.89 -12.32
N GLN A 350 16.11 -3.27 -11.21
CA GLN A 350 15.14 -4.36 -11.16
C GLN A 350 13.88 -4.06 -12.00
N ILE A 351 13.38 -2.82 -11.96
CA ILE A 351 12.26 -2.40 -12.82
C ILE A 351 12.69 -2.44 -14.28
N LEU A 352 13.85 -1.87 -14.63
CA LEU A 352 14.36 -1.90 -16.02
C LEU A 352 14.53 -3.32 -16.56
N GLN A 353 15.02 -4.24 -15.72
CA GLN A 353 15.13 -5.65 -16.07
C GLN A 353 13.75 -6.26 -16.31
N LEU A 354 12.82 -6.07 -15.39
CA LEU A 354 11.44 -6.54 -15.53
C LEU A 354 10.80 -6.02 -16.82
N LEU A 355 10.90 -4.72 -17.10
CA LEU A 355 10.36 -4.15 -18.34
C LEU A 355 11.01 -4.78 -19.58
N SER A 356 12.33 -5.02 -19.55
CA SER A 356 13.05 -5.67 -20.64
C SER A 356 12.64 -7.13 -20.87
N GLU A 357 12.33 -7.88 -19.81
CA GLU A 357 11.82 -9.27 -19.89
C GLU A 357 10.51 -9.33 -20.69
N HIS A 358 9.73 -8.25 -20.70
CA HIS A 358 8.49 -8.08 -21.45
C HIS A 358 8.64 -7.24 -22.73
N GLY A 359 9.87 -7.05 -23.23
CA GLY A 359 10.15 -6.39 -24.51
C GLY A 359 10.22 -4.85 -24.48
N HIS A 360 10.16 -4.23 -23.30
CA HIS A 360 10.31 -2.78 -23.10
C HIS A 360 11.73 -2.44 -22.68
N THR A 361 12.66 -2.42 -23.65
CA THR A 361 14.10 -2.27 -23.37
C THR A 361 14.51 -0.80 -23.18
N ALA A 362 15.63 -0.56 -22.49
CA ALA A 362 16.31 0.74 -22.41
C ALA A 362 17.56 0.82 -23.33
N GLU A 363 17.75 -0.20 -24.18
CA GLU A 363 18.84 -0.27 -25.15
C GLU A 363 18.40 0.34 -26.48
N ASN A 364 19.35 0.97 -27.19
CA ASN A 364 19.09 1.47 -28.53
C ASN A 364 18.89 0.29 -29.48
N ASP A 365 17.84 0.35 -30.30
CA ASP A 365 17.73 -0.51 -31.49
C ASP A 365 18.87 -0.26 -32.48
#